data_AF-A0A0P9E924-F1
#
_entry.id   AF-A0A0P9E924-F1
#
_cell.length_a   1.000
_cell.length_b   1.000
_cell.length_c   1.000
_cell.angle_alpha   90.00
_cell.angle_beta   90.00
_cell.angle_gamma   90.00
#
_symmetry.space_group_name_H-M   'P 1'
#
loop_
_entity.id
_entity.type
_entity.pdbx_description
1 polymer ?
#
loop_
_entity_poly.entity_id
_entity_poly.type
_entity_poly.pdbx_seq_one_letter_code
_entity_poly.pdbx_strand_id
1 'polypeptide(L)' 'MGARALQIAMSAPILVEPSEAPSNPIDIALKELESGILPITIRRALPDGTYQDIPLKWLLQG' A
#
# COMPACT_ATOMS: atom_id res chain seq x y z
N MET A 1 -1.99 -4.84 -2.32
CA MET A 1 -1.22 -4.63 -3.57
C MET A 1 -2.08 -4.13 -4.71
N GLY A 2 -3.13 -4.84 -5.13
CA GLY A 2 -3.96 -4.43 -6.27
C GLY A 2 -4.56 -3.03 -6.17
N ALA A 3 -5.05 -2.63 -4.99
CA ALA A 3 -5.63 -1.29 -4.80
C ALA A 3 -4.63 -0.14 -5.05
N ARG A 4 -3.36 -0.29 -4.65
CA ARG A 4 -2.34 0.75 -4.86
C ARG A 4 -1.84 0.77 -6.30
N ALA A 5 -1.59 -0.40 -6.90
CA ALA A 5 -1.23 -0.49 -8.32
C ALA A 5 -2.32 0.13 -9.21
N LEU A 6 -3.60 -0.05 -8.86
CA LEU A 6 -4.72 0.59 -9.57
C LEU A 6 -4.69 2.11 -9.43
N GLN A 7 -4.44 2.65 -8.23
CA GLN A 7 -4.30 4.10 -8.04
C GLN A 7 -3.20 4.67 -8.95
N ILE A 8 -2.06 3.99 -9.05
CA ILE A 8 -0.94 4.42 -9.90
C ILE A 8 -1.31 4.32 -11.37
N ALA A 9 -2.01 3.25 -11.79
CA ALA A 9 -2.54 3.13 -13.15
C ALA A 9 -3.54 4.26 -13.49
N MET A 10 -4.25 4.78 -12.48
CA MET A 10 -5.11 5.96 -12.60
C MET A 10 -4.34 7.30 -12.50
N SER A 11 -3.01 7.28 -12.68
CA SER A 11 -2.12 8.46 -12.57
C SER A 11 -2.14 9.15 -11.20
N ALA A 12 -2.42 8.42 -10.12
CA ALA A 12 -2.27 8.95 -8.77
C ALA A 12 -0.77 9.21 -8.45
N PRO A 13 -0.47 10.20 -7.60
CA PRO A 13 0.90 10.53 -7.24
C PRO A 13 1.58 9.35 -6.53
N ILE A 14 2.78 9.04 -7.00
CA ILE A 14 3.70 8.08 -6.40
C ILE A 14 4.50 8.75 -5.28
N LEU A 15 4.78 8.01 -4.22
CA LEU A 15 5.52 8.46 -3.04
C LEU A 15 6.98 8.00 -3.06
N VAL A 16 7.35 7.12 -3.99
CA VAL A 16 8.73 6.67 -4.23
C VAL A 16 9.52 7.66 -5.09
N GLU A 17 10.84 7.65 -4.96
CA GLU A 17 11.72 8.49 -5.78
C GLU A 17 11.59 8.15 -7.28
N PRO A 18 11.45 9.15 -8.17
CA PRO A 18 11.33 8.93 -9.62
C PRO A 18 12.56 8.24 -10.26
N SER A 19 13.73 8.40 -9.64
CA SER A 19 14.99 7.71 -10.00
C SER A 19 14.86 6.19 -9.94
N GLU A 20 13.96 5.70 -9.10
CA GLU A 20 13.78 4.30 -8.79
C GLU A 20 12.44 3.74 -9.25
N ALA A 21 11.58 4.57 -9.86
CA ALA A 21 10.24 4.21 -10.27
C ALA A 21 10.27 3.36 -11.57
N PRO A 22 9.97 2.06 -11.52
CA PRO A 22 9.84 1.23 -12.71
C PRO A 22 8.63 1.65 -13.56
N SER A 23 8.62 1.35 -14.85
CA SER A 23 7.50 1.74 -15.75
C SER A 23 6.17 1.04 -15.44
N ASN A 24 6.20 -0.04 -14.67
CA ASN A 24 5.01 -0.86 -14.35
C ASN A 24 4.37 -0.40 -13.01
N PRO A 25 3.07 -0.07 -12.99
CA PRO A 25 2.35 0.34 -11.78
C PRO A 25 2.45 -0.64 -10.61
N ILE A 26 2.56 -1.95 -10.91
CA ILE A 26 2.67 -2.99 -9.87
C ILE A 26 4.02 -2.89 -9.16
N ASP A 27 5.09 -2.72 -9.93
CA ASP A 27 6.46 -2.67 -9.41
C ASP A 27 6.68 -1.39 -8.59
N ILE A 28 6.05 -0.27 -9.00
CA ILE A 28 6.03 0.97 -8.20
C ILE A 28 5.30 0.72 -6.86
N ALA A 29 4.13 0.10 -6.89
CA ALA A 29 3.37 -0.20 -5.67
C ALA A 29 4.12 -1.15 -4.72
N LEU A 30 4.92 -2.08 -5.27
CA LEU A 30 5.81 -2.96 -4.51
C LEU A 30 6.91 -2.17 -3.80
N LYS A 31 7.61 -1.28 -4.50
CA LYS A 31 8.63 -0.42 -3.88
C LYS A 31 8.08 0.48 -2.79
N GLU A 32 6.89 1.05 -3.00
CA GLU A 32 6.22 1.87 -1.99
C GLU A 32 5.82 1.06 -0.75
N LEU A 33 5.46 -0.21 -0.94
CA LEU A 33 5.17 -1.15 0.14
C LEU A 33 6.44 -1.49 0.92
N GLU A 34 7.51 -1.87 0.23
CA GLU A 34 8.81 -2.21 0.84
C GLU A 34 9.40 -1.03 1.62
N SER A 35 9.23 0.19 1.10
CA SER A 35 9.65 1.42 1.78
C SER A 35 8.77 1.76 2.99
N GLY A 36 7.63 1.08 3.18
CA GLY A 36 6.71 1.31 4.29
C GLY A 36 6.07 2.71 4.31
N ILE A 37 6.11 3.42 3.19
CA ILE A 37 5.63 4.80 3.07
C ILE A 37 4.13 4.90 2.73
N LEU A 38 3.50 3.77 2.38
CA LEU A 38 2.08 3.72 2.05
C LEU A 38 1.18 3.99 3.27
N PRO A 39 0.37 5.06 3.28
CA PRO A 39 -0.57 5.36 4.36
C PRO A 39 -1.85 4.52 4.21
N ILE A 40 -1.74 3.20 4.36
CA ILE A 40 -2.87 2.26 4.27
C ILE A 40 -3.18 1.68 5.64
N THR A 41 -4.46 1.68 6.02
CA THR A 41 -4.97 0.99 7.20
C THR A 41 -5.93 -0.10 6.76
N ILE A 42 -5.73 -1.33 7.24
CA ILE A 42 -6.61 -2.46 6.96
C ILE A 42 -7.67 -2.50 8.05
N ARG A 43 -8.93 -2.30 7.66
CA ARG A 43 -10.06 -2.52 8.55
C ARG A 43 -10.49 -3.99 8.48
N ARG A 44 -10.16 -4.77 9.50
CA ARG A 44 -10.57 -6.17 9.64
C ARG A 44 -11.89 -6.25 10.41
N ALA A 45 -12.92 -6.80 9.79
CA ALA A 45 -14.16 -7.14 10.48
C ALA A 45 -13.95 -8.43 11.29
N LEU A 46 -14.25 -8.37 12.59
CA LEU A 46 -14.24 -9.51 13.50
C LEU A 46 -15.61 -10.21 13.48
N PRO A 47 -15.67 -11.52 13.79
CA PRO A 47 -16.93 -12.26 13.87
C PRO A 47 -17.89 -11.70 14.94
N ASP A 48 -17.37 -10.93 15.90
CA ASP A 48 -18.14 -10.24 16.94
C ASP A 48 -18.80 -8.93 16.46
N GLY A 49 -18.67 -8.58 15.18
CA GLY A 49 -19.27 -7.36 14.60
C GLY A 49 -18.47 -6.08 14.84
N THR A 50 -17.31 -6.18 15.50
CA THR A 50 -16.38 -5.07 15.70
C THR A 50 -15.39 -4.95 14.55
N TYR A 51 -14.75 -3.77 14.44
CA TYR A 51 -13.74 -3.49 13.44
C TYR A 51 -12.39 -3.26 14.11
N GLN A 52 -11.36 -3.91 13.57
CA GLN A 52 -9.98 -3.66 13.96
C GLN A 52 -9.27 -2.90 12.85
N ASP A 53 -8.84 -1.67 13.14
CA ASP A 53 -8.06 -0.86 12.23
C ASP A 53 -6.57 -1.18 12.44
N ILE A 54 -5.99 -1.92 11.50
CA ILE A 54 -4.61 -2.43 11.55
C ILE A 54 -3.77 -1.61 10.56
N PRO A 55 -2.81 -0.80 11.04
CA PRO A 55 -1.88 -0.11 10.16
C PRO A 55 -1.04 -1.11 9.36
N LEU A 56 -0.89 -0.88 8.05
CA LEU A 56 -0.09 -1.76 7.19
C LEU A 56 1.36 -1.89 7.69
N LYS A 57 1.91 -0.80 8.26
CA LYS A 57 3.26 -0.78 8.85
C LYS A 57 3.48 -1.89 9.89
N TRP A 58 2.44 -2.23 10.67
CA TRP A 58 2.52 -3.27 11.70
C TRP A 58 2.57 -4.67 11.10
N LEU A 59 1.95 -4.87 9.92
CA LEU A 59 1.95 -6.16 9.23
C LEU A 59 3.25 -6.42 8.47
N LEU A 60 3.97 -5.36 8.08
CA LEU A 60 5.24 -5.45 7.36
C LEU A 60 6.46 -5.64 8.28
N GLN A 61 6.32 -5.37 9.58
CA GLN A 61 7.37 -5.55 10.59
C GLN A 61 7.30 -6.90 11.33
N GLY A 62 6.46 -7.83 10.85
CA GLY A 62 6.27 -9.16 11.43
C GLY A 62 7.28 -10.20 10.94
#